data_AF-A0A7W0LA06-F1
#
_entry.id   AF-A0A7W0LA06-F1
#
_cell.length_a   1.000
_cell.length_b   1.000
_cell.length_c   1.000
_cell.angle_alpha   90.00
_cell.angle_beta   90.00
_cell.angle_gamma   90.00
#
_symmetry.space_group_name_H-M   'P 1'
#
loop_
_entity.id
_entity.type
_entity.pdbx_description
1 polymer ?
#
loop_
_entity_poly.entity_id
_entity_poly.type
_entity_poly.pdbx_seq_one_letter_code
_entity_poly.pdbx_strand_id
1 'polypeptide(L)'
;MTETAQRVREAEPADAAALGRLHVRAWQAAYRGIMPDDFLDGLDPVERGNMWARALGTARPGSSRLVVCTEPGDDPVGFAIVGPVRDSEASGSGLGELYAINLDP
;
A
#
# COMPACT_ATOMS: atom_id res chain seq x y z
N MET A 1 -23.67 9.78 -15.45
CA MET A 1 -22.50 9.17 -14.79
C MET A 1 -21.28 9.88 -15.31
N THR A 2 -20.71 10.80 -14.54
CA THR A 2 -19.41 11.37 -14.90
C THR A 2 -18.39 10.28 -14.65
N GLU A 3 -17.66 9.89 -15.69
CA GLU A 3 -16.62 8.88 -15.60
C GLU A 3 -15.47 9.48 -14.78
N THR A 4 -15.42 9.13 -13.51
CA THR A 4 -14.34 9.50 -12.60
C THR A 4 -13.12 8.68 -13.01
N ALA A 5 -12.25 9.20 -13.86
CA ALA A 5 -11.08 8.46 -14.34
C ALA A 5 -10.07 8.28 -13.20
N GLN A 6 -10.04 7.10 -12.59
CA GLN A 6 -8.99 6.75 -11.63
C GLN A 6 -7.63 6.71 -12.33
N ARG A 7 -6.57 7.12 -11.61
CA ARG A 7 -5.21 7.10 -12.13
C ARG A 7 -4.32 6.22 -11.25
N VAL A 8 -3.48 5.40 -11.87
CA VAL A 8 -2.41 4.68 -11.18
C VAL A 8 -1.08 5.39 -11.42
N ARG A 9 -0.37 5.70 -10.34
CA ARG A 9 0.96 6.35 -10.36
C ARG A 9 1.88 5.75 -9.30
N GLU A 10 3.17 6.04 -9.40
CA GLU A 10 4.08 5.77 -8.29
C GLU A 10 3.68 6.60 -7.07
N ALA A 11 3.84 6.01 -5.89
CA ALA A 11 3.62 6.70 -4.64
C ALA A 11 4.77 7.69 -4.38
N GLU A 12 4.41 8.85 -3.87
CA GLU A 12 5.33 9.92 -3.50
C GLU A 12 5.34 10.09 -1.97
N PRO A 13 6.40 10.66 -1.37
CA PRO A 13 6.46 10.88 0.08
C PRO A 13 5.23 11.62 0.66
N ALA A 14 4.59 12.50 -0.14
CA ALA A 14 3.37 13.20 0.24
C ALA A 14 2.17 12.26 0.47
N ASP A 15 2.14 11.09 -0.14
CA ASP A 15 1.06 10.11 0.00
C ASP A 15 1.10 9.36 1.35
N ALA A 16 2.20 9.45 2.10
CA ALA A 16 2.45 8.61 3.27
C ALA A 16 1.32 8.69 4.32
N ALA A 17 0.79 9.89 4.58
CA ALA A 17 -0.32 10.07 5.52
C ALA A 17 -1.62 9.42 5.02
N ALA A 18 -1.91 9.52 3.72
CA ALA A 18 -3.08 8.89 3.10
C ALA A 18 -2.95 7.36 3.10
N LEU A 19 -1.77 6.84 2.74
CA LEU A 19 -1.45 5.42 2.80
C LEU A 19 -1.58 4.83 4.20
N GLY A 20 -1.23 5.61 5.25
CA GLY A 20 -1.43 5.21 6.64
C GLY A 20 -2.91 4.97 6.97
N ARG A 21 -3.79 5.92 6.62
CA ARG A 21 -5.24 5.80 6.82
C ARG A 21 -5.84 4.65 6.03
N LEU A 22 -5.49 4.57 4.74
CA LEU A 22 -5.97 3.53 3.84
C LEU A 22 -5.58 2.14 4.33
N HIS A 23 -4.31 1.94 4.72
CA HIS A 23 -3.84 0.65 5.23
C HIS A 23 -4.66 0.20 6.43
N VAL A 24 -4.87 1.08 7.42
CA VAL A 24 -5.64 0.74 8.62
C VAL A 24 -7.08 0.38 8.27
N ARG A 25 -7.77 1.22 7.47
CA ARG A 25 -9.15 0.96 7.06
C ARG A 25 -9.30 -0.35 6.29
N ALA A 26 -8.42 -0.60 5.33
CA ALA A 26 -8.44 -1.82 4.53
C ALA A 26 -8.21 -3.07 5.39
N TRP A 27 -7.26 -3.02 6.32
CA TRP A 27 -6.98 -4.13 7.24
C TRP A 27 -8.11 -4.40 8.22
N GLN A 28 -8.68 -3.35 8.82
CA GLN A 28 -9.83 -3.48 9.70
C GLN A 28 -11.02 -4.08 8.93
N ALA A 29 -11.31 -3.62 7.72
CA ALA A 29 -12.40 -4.17 6.92
C ALA A 29 -12.15 -5.63 6.50
N ALA A 30 -10.94 -5.96 6.06
CA ALA A 30 -10.62 -7.27 5.50
C ALA A 30 -10.45 -8.38 6.55
N TYR A 31 -9.95 -8.06 7.74
CA TYR A 31 -9.53 -9.05 8.73
C TYR A 31 -10.40 -9.13 9.98
N ARG A 32 -11.44 -8.30 10.12
CA ARG A 32 -12.44 -8.48 11.19
C ARG A 32 -13.07 -9.86 11.12
N GLY A 33 -13.17 -10.53 12.27
CA GLY A 33 -13.61 -11.92 12.38
C GLY A 33 -12.56 -12.97 11.99
N ILE A 34 -11.38 -12.55 11.52
CA ILE A 34 -10.22 -13.43 11.24
C ILE A 34 -9.10 -13.19 12.25
N MET A 35 -8.80 -11.92 12.56
CA MET A 35 -7.82 -11.51 13.56
C MET A 35 -8.48 -10.96 14.83
N PRO A 36 -7.77 -10.92 15.98
CA PRO A 36 -8.29 -10.33 17.20
C PRO A 36 -8.71 -8.87 17.00
N ASP A 37 -9.90 -8.55 17.48
CA ASP A 37 -10.51 -7.24 17.35
C ASP A 37 -9.65 -6.14 17.98
N ASP A 38 -9.17 -6.35 19.21
CA ASP A 38 -8.32 -5.39 19.92
C ASP A 38 -7.01 -5.07 19.17
N PHE A 39 -6.48 -6.04 18.42
CA PHE A 39 -5.29 -5.81 17.60
C PHE A 39 -5.61 -4.90 16.41
N LEU A 40 -6.73 -5.15 15.72
CA LEU A 40 -7.17 -4.33 14.59
C LEU A 40 -7.60 -2.92 15.05
N ASP A 41 -8.23 -2.81 16.21
CA ASP A 41 -8.59 -1.55 16.85
C ASP A 41 -7.38 -0.74 17.31
N GLY A 42 -6.30 -1.42 17.68
CA GLY A 42 -5.03 -0.80 18.07
C GLY A 42 -4.17 -0.28 16.91
N LEU A 43 -4.56 -0.50 15.65
CA LEU A 43 -3.81 0.00 14.51
C LEU A 43 -3.90 1.53 14.41
N ASP A 44 -2.76 2.22 14.48
CA ASP A 44 -2.70 3.68 14.35
C ASP A 44 -2.34 4.12 12.91
N PRO A 45 -3.23 4.88 12.23
CA PRO A 45 -2.95 5.49 10.92
C PRO A 45 -1.71 6.38 10.87
N VAL A 46 -1.38 7.09 11.96
CA VAL A 46 -0.22 7.99 12.02
C VAL A 46 1.07 7.19 12.07
N GLU A 47 1.13 6.15 12.91
CA GLU A 47 2.28 5.23 12.94
C GLU A 47 2.48 4.53 11.60
N ARG A 48 1.38 4.07 10.97
CA ARG A 48 1.43 3.50 9.62
C ARG A 48 1.88 4.52 8.59
N GLY A 49 1.45 5.78 8.69
CA GLY A 49 1.92 6.85 7.82
C GLY A 49 3.42 7.11 7.96
N ASN A 50 3.94 7.12 9.19
CA ASN A 50 5.37 7.26 9.45
C ASN A 50 6.18 6.08 8.90
N MET A 51 5.66 4.85 8.99
CA MET A 51 6.25 3.68 8.36
C MET A 51 6.32 3.85 6.83
N TRP A 52 5.25 4.32 6.19
CA TRP A 52 5.24 4.58 4.74
C TRP A 52 6.19 5.69 4.33
N ALA A 53 6.26 6.79 5.08
CA ALA A 53 7.21 7.87 4.83
C ALA A 53 8.66 7.36 4.83
N ARG A 54 9.02 6.48 5.78
CA ARG A 54 10.33 5.83 5.83
C ARG A 54 10.57 4.91 4.63
N ALA A 55 9.57 4.09 4.28
CA ALA A 55 9.67 3.18 3.14
C ALA A 55 9.90 3.93 1.82
N LEU A 56 9.15 5.00 1.60
CA LEU A 56 9.28 5.85 0.42
C LEU A 56 10.60 6.63 0.40
N GLY A 57 11.07 7.12 1.56
CA GLY A 57 12.34 7.81 1.68
C GLY A 57 13.59 6.93 1.57
N THR A 58 13.43 5.60 1.65
CA THR A 58 14.55 4.63 1.57
C THR A 58 14.46 3.71 0.35
N ALA A 59 13.51 3.96 -0.55
CA ALA A 59 13.33 3.19 -1.78
C ALA A 59 14.59 3.26 -2.65
N ARG A 60 15.03 2.11 -3.16
CA ARG A 60 16.20 1.99 -4.04
C ARG A 60 15.80 1.53 -5.44
N PRO A 61 16.47 1.99 -6.51
CA PRO A 61 16.30 1.43 -7.84
C PRO A 61 16.48 -0.09 -7.82
N GLY A 62 15.59 -0.82 -8.50
CA GLY A 62 15.61 -2.29 -8.56
C GLY A 62 15.05 -3.00 -7.32
N SER A 63 14.54 -2.28 -6.33
CA SER A 63 13.79 -2.84 -5.21
C SER A 63 12.28 -2.88 -5.49
N SER A 64 11.44 -3.03 -4.46
CA SER A 64 9.99 -2.99 -4.61
C SER A 64 9.48 -1.61 -5.02
N ARG A 65 8.43 -1.59 -5.84
CA ARG A 65 7.69 -0.40 -6.25
C ARG A 65 6.38 -0.34 -5.50
N LEU A 66 6.09 0.81 -4.90
CA LEU A 66 4.80 1.14 -4.33
C LEU A 66 4.05 2.03 -5.33
N VAL A 67 2.88 1.57 -5.76
CA VAL A 67 1.99 2.33 -6.64
C VAL A 67 0.69 2.64 -5.90
N VAL A 68 0.11 3.81 -6.19
CA VAL A 68 -1.19 4.24 -5.68
C VAL A 68 -2.20 4.36 -6.82
N CYS A 69 -3.45 4.05 -6.50
CA CYS A 69 -4.61 4.40 -7.30
C CYS A 69 -5.23 5.66 -6.68
N THR A 70 -5.52 6.68 -7.49
CA THR A 70 -6.11 7.95 -7.04
C THR A 70 -7.44 8.23 -7.70
N GLU A 71 -8.32 8.92 -6.98
CA GLU A 71 -9.48 9.62 -7.54
C GLU A 71 -9.09 10.99 -8.12
N PRO A 72 -9.97 11.67 -8.87
CA PRO A 72 -9.77 13.06 -9.25
C PRO A 72 -9.54 13.93 -8.01
N GLY A 73 -8.44 14.68 -8.01
CA GLY A 73 -7.94 15.37 -6.82
C GLY A 73 -6.66 14.76 -6.23
N ASP A 74 -6.18 13.66 -6.82
CA ASP A 74 -4.91 12.98 -6.47
C ASP A 74 -4.86 12.29 -5.10
N ASP A 75 -6.02 12.17 -4.44
CA ASP A 75 -6.15 11.43 -3.17
C ASP A 75 -6.06 9.91 -3.40
N PRO A 76 -5.13 9.21 -2.71
CA PRO A 76 -5.01 7.76 -2.83
C PRO A 76 -6.22 7.01 -2.26
N VAL A 77 -6.81 6.14 -3.09
CA VAL A 77 -7.90 5.20 -2.76
C VAL A 77 -7.47 3.74 -2.85
N GLY A 78 -6.25 3.48 -3.27
CA GLY A 78 -5.67 2.14 -3.32
C GLY A 78 -4.16 2.16 -3.33
N PHE A 79 -3.53 1.05 -2.93
CA PHE A 79 -2.12 0.84 -3.21
C PHE A 79 -1.80 -0.62 -3.55
N ALA A 80 -0.70 -0.82 -4.28
CA ALA A 80 -0.08 -2.12 -4.47
C ALA A 80 1.44 -2.01 -4.32
N ILE A 81 2.05 -3.06 -3.77
CA ILE A 81 3.49 -3.22 -3.70
C ILE A 81 3.88 -4.41 -4.57
N VAL A 82 4.75 -4.18 -5.54
CA VAL A 82 5.30 -5.22 -6.42
C VAL A 82 6.82 -5.17 -6.39
N GLY A 83 7.50 -6.31 -6.54
CA GLY A 83 8.96 -6.34 -6.52
C GLY A 83 9.53 -7.63 -7.08
N PRO A 84 10.87 -7.79 -7.01
CA PRO A 84 11.52 -9.07 -7.26
C PRO A 84 10.97 -10.16 -6.34
N VAL A 85 11.06 -11.42 -6.74
CA VAL A 85 10.69 -12.53 -5.86
C VAL A 85 11.56 -12.51 -4.59
N ARG A 86 10.94 -12.64 -3.42
CA ARG A 86 11.63 -12.69 -2.12
C ARG A 86 12.24 -14.06 -1.81
N ASP A 87 11.77 -15.11 -2.48
CA ASP A 87 12.34 -16.46 -2.40
C ASP A 87 13.72 -16.50 -3.09
N SER A 88 14.74 -16.89 -2.32
CA SER A 88 16.12 -16.97 -2.79
C SER A 88 16.29 -18.01 -3.89
N GLU A 89 15.55 -19.11 -3.85
CA GLU A 89 15.67 -20.19 -4.83
C GLU A 89 15.08 -19.81 -6.19
N ALA A 90 14.16 -18.84 -6.21
CA ALA A 90 13.56 -18.29 -7.41
C ALA A 90 14.27 -17.01 -7.91
N SER A 91 15.37 -16.61 -7.26
CA SER A 91 16.13 -15.41 -7.64
C SER A 91 16.73 -15.56 -9.04
N GLY A 92 16.54 -14.54 -9.90
CA GLY A 92 17.03 -14.56 -11.29
C GLY A 92 16.12 -15.29 -12.29
N SER A 93 14.96 -15.81 -11.85
CA SER A 93 13.95 -16.44 -12.73
C SER A 93 13.23 -15.47 -13.69
N GLY A 94 13.40 -14.16 -13.51
CA GLY A 94 12.63 -13.12 -14.22
C GLY A 94 11.20 -12.94 -13.70
N LEU A 95 10.80 -13.68 -12.67
CA LEU A 95 9.50 -13.52 -12.00
C LEU A 95 9.49 -12.28 -11.10
N GLY A 96 8.29 -11.72 -10.92
CA GLY A 96 8.01 -10.69 -9.92
C GLY A 96 6.97 -11.18 -8.92
N GLU A 97 6.82 -10.47 -7.82
CA GLU A 97 5.92 -10.82 -6.73
C GLU A 97 5.06 -9.62 -6.34
N LEU A 98 3.77 -9.88 -6.09
CA LEU A 98 2.83 -8.93 -5.49
C LEU A 98 2.92 -9.06 -3.97
N TYR A 99 3.56 -8.12 -3.30
CA TYR A 99 3.74 -8.17 -1.86
C TYR A 99 2.47 -7.77 -1.09
N ALA A 100 1.69 -6.83 -1.64
CA ALA A 100 0.44 -6.37 -1.06
C ALA A 100 -0.42 -5.68 -2.11
N ILE A 101 -1.74 -5.77 -1.95
CA ILE A 101 -2.73 -4.94 -2.65
C ILE A 101 -3.87 -4.64 -1.69
N ASN A 102 -4.22 -3.36 -1.53
CA ASN A 102 -5.31 -2.92 -0.67
C ASN A 102 -6.05 -1.75 -1.33
N LEU A 103 -7.37 -1.74 -1.20
CA LEU A 103 -8.24 -0.64 -1.61
C LEU A 103 -8.97 -0.11 -0.38
N ASP A 104 -9.31 1.17 -0.40
CA ASP A 104 -10.21 1.75 0.59
C ASP A 104 -11.60 1.08 0.49
N PRO A 105 -12.18 0.62 1.62
CA PRO A 105 -13.47 -0.10 1.64
C PRO A 105 -14.69 0.82 1.53
#